data_AF-A0A2H0SJ66-F1
#
_entry.id   AF-A0A2H0SJ66-F1
#
_cell.length_a   1.000
_cell.length_b   1.000
_cell.length_c   1.000
_cell.angle_alpha   90.00
_cell.angle_beta   90.00
_cell.angle_gamma   90.00
#
_symmetry.space_group_name_H-M   'P 1'
#
loop_
_entity.id
_entity.type
_entity.pdbx_description
1 polymer ?
#
loop_
_entity_poly.entity_id
_entity_poly.type
_entity_poly.pdbx_seq_one_letter_code
_entity_poly.pdbx_strand_id
1 'polypeptide(L)'
;MAKDQTTTNSDRLIFDEVKERLRDQFESIDSIDTKAGIVLGFDGAILAALLNSEWFRGLPIYFLVPILLLICLVTGIALKAFLIKGYRKDPEPSQLIKGYQGKMEKETLGQLIRNFEESFNDNSEPIEEKKKYLNWSFKLLALAVVVMAFVAFLSSISDNLTSYTSWKIHRQEVIRHGRFR
;
A
#
# COMPACT_ATOMS: atom_id res chain seq x y z
N MET A 1 -5.26 -53.63 12.21
CA MET A 1 -3.99 -52.86 12.10
C MET A 1 -3.88 -52.03 10.82
N ALA A 2 -4.30 -52.50 9.64
CA ALA A 2 -4.17 -51.72 8.39
C ALA A 2 -5.01 -50.41 8.33
N LYS A 3 -6.17 -50.35 9.00
CA LYS A 3 -7.08 -49.19 8.95
C LYS A 3 -6.56 -47.95 9.71
N ASP A 4 -5.68 -48.16 10.70
CA ASP A 4 -5.15 -47.08 11.54
C ASP A 4 -3.93 -46.39 10.89
N GLN A 5 -3.18 -47.13 10.06
CA GLN A 5 -2.08 -46.57 9.26
C GLN A 5 -2.58 -45.68 8.12
N THR A 6 -3.69 -46.03 7.45
CA THR A 6 -4.24 -45.21 6.35
C THR A 6 -4.79 -43.87 6.83
N THR A 7 -5.50 -43.85 7.97
CA THR A 7 -5.99 -42.59 8.57
C THR A 7 -4.85 -41.67 8.98
N THR A 8 -3.78 -42.23 9.55
CA THR A 8 -2.61 -41.44 9.97
C THR A 8 -1.90 -40.78 8.77
N ASN A 9 -1.85 -41.45 7.62
CA ASN A 9 -1.30 -40.85 6.40
C ASN A 9 -2.18 -39.72 5.84
N SER A 10 -3.50 -39.88 5.88
CA SER A 10 -4.44 -38.84 5.45
C SER A 10 -4.36 -37.61 6.35
N ASP A 11 -4.35 -37.80 7.67
CA ASP A 11 -4.30 -36.70 8.64
C ASP A 11 -2.98 -35.91 8.51
N ARG A 12 -1.85 -36.60 8.25
CA ARG A 12 -0.57 -35.94 7.99
C ARG A 12 -0.58 -35.12 6.70
N LEU A 13 -1.16 -35.65 5.62
CA LEU A 13 -1.29 -34.91 4.37
C LEU A 13 -2.14 -33.64 4.56
N ILE A 14 -3.26 -33.75 5.27
CA ILE A 14 -4.12 -32.60 5.60
C ILE A 14 -3.34 -31.59 6.44
N PHE A 15 -2.64 -32.05 7.48
CA PHE A 15 -1.83 -31.19 8.32
C PHE A 15 -0.76 -30.42 7.52
N ASP A 16 -0.03 -31.11 6.64
CA ASP A 16 1.02 -30.50 5.84
C ASP A 16 0.46 -29.45 4.87
N GLU A 17 -0.66 -29.75 4.18
CA GLU A 17 -1.32 -28.78 3.29
C GLU A 17 -1.84 -27.57 4.08
N VAL A 18 -2.55 -27.76 5.20
CA VAL A 18 -3.09 -26.64 5.99
C VAL A 18 -1.96 -25.77 6.57
N LYS A 19 -0.87 -26.40 7.03
CA LYS A 19 0.32 -25.70 7.50
C LYS A 19 0.97 -24.88 6.39
N GLU A 20 1.09 -25.45 5.19
CA GLU A 20 1.65 -24.76 4.02
C GLU A 20 0.77 -23.56 3.63
N ARG A 21 -0.56 -23.72 3.57
CA ARG A 21 -1.49 -22.62 3.29
C ARG A 21 -1.41 -21.49 4.32
N LEU A 22 -1.27 -21.84 5.60
CA LEU A 22 -1.10 -20.84 6.67
C LEU A 22 0.24 -20.11 6.54
N ARG A 23 1.32 -20.82 6.16
CA ARG A 23 2.61 -20.18 5.87
C ARG A 23 2.50 -19.20 4.70
N ASP A 24 1.89 -19.61 3.59
CA ASP A 24 1.68 -18.75 2.42
C ASP A 24 0.85 -17.50 2.79
N GLN A 25 -0.12 -17.65 3.69
CA GLN A 25 -0.92 -16.55 4.21
C GLN A 25 -0.05 -15.52 4.98
N PHE A 26 0.91 -15.97 5.79
CA PHE A 26 1.87 -15.09 6.47
C PHE A 26 2.87 -14.45 5.50
N GLU A 27 3.39 -15.19 4.54
CA GLU A 27 4.27 -14.63 3.49
C GLU A 27 3.54 -13.56 2.66
N SER A 28 2.25 -13.75 2.40
CA SER A 28 1.40 -12.76 1.76
C SER A 28 1.26 -11.48 2.60
N ILE A 29 1.08 -11.60 3.93
CA ILE A 29 1.07 -10.44 4.85
C ILE A 29 2.36 -9.65 4.74
N ASP A 30 3.51 -10.32 4.81
CA ASP A 30 4.83 -9.67 4.74
C ASP A 30 5.05 -9.00 3.37
N SER A 31 4.58 -9.63 2.29
CA SER A 31 4.58 -9.03 0.95
C SER A 31 3.73 -7.76 0.87
N ILE A 32 2.54 -7.77 1.49
CA ILE A 32 1.64 -6.62 1.55
C ILE A 32 2.28 -5.48 2.36
N ASP A 33 2.91 -5.77 3.49
CA ASP A 33 3.61 -4.77 4.31
C ASP A 33 4.79 -4.14 3.57
N THR A 34 5.56 -4.96 2.87
CA THR A 34 6.67 -4.49 2.03
C THR A 34 6.16 -3.54 0.95
N LYS A 35 5.07 -3.90 0.26
CA LYS A 35 4.47 -3.05 -0.78
C LYS A 35 3.89 -1.76 -0.19
N ALA A 36 3.26 -1.81 0.97
CA ALA A 36 2.77 -0.61 1.66
C ALA A 36 3.94 0.33 2.04
N GLY A 37 5.04 -0.24 2.52
CA GLY A 37 6.28 0.50 2.79
C GLY A 37 6.87 1.16 1.55
N ILE A 38 6.86 0.47 0.40
CA ILE A 38 7.27 1.05 -0.88
C ILE A 38 6.36 2.23 -1.27
N VAL A 39 5.04 2.09 -1.14
CA VAL A 39 4.09 3.18 -1.42
C VAL A 39 4.37 4.40 -0.54
N LEU A 40 4.55 4.20 0.77
CA LEU A 40 4.86 5.29 1.71
C LEU A 40 6.21 5.94 1.41
N GLY A 41 7.23 5.15 1.09
CA GLY A 41 8.55 5.66 0.73
C GLY A 41 8.52 6.50 -0.54
N PHE A 42 7.78 6.04 -1.56
CA PHE A 42 7.62 6.76 -2.81
C PHE A 42 6.80 8.05 -2.64
N ASP A 43 5.69 7.99 -1.90
CA ASP A 43 4.85 9.16 -1.59
C ASP A 43 5.64 10.20 -0.77
N GLY A 44 6.44 9.75 0.20
CA GLY A 44 7.35 10.61 0.95
C GLY A 44 8.43 11.26 0.08
N ALA A 45 9.00 10.52 -0.88
CA ALA A 45 9.97 11.06 -1.83
C ALA A 45 9.34 12.12 -2.76
N ILE A 46 8.11 11.88 -3.25
CA ILE A 46 7.35 12.87 -4.02
C ILE A 46 7.13 14.12 -3.18
N LEU A 47 6.64 13.98 -1.95
CA LEU A 47 6.39 15.11 -1.07
C LEU A 47 7.65 15.93 -0.82
N ALA A 48 8.78 15.27 -0.53
CA ALA A 48 10.06 15.93 -0.36
C ALA A 48 10.53 16.66 -1.62
N ALA A 49 10.37 16.06 -2.80
CA ALA A 49 10.72 16.69 -4.07
C ALA A 49 9.85 17.92 -4.36
N LEU A 50 8.54 17.85 -4.12
CA LEU A 50 7.61 18.96 -4.28
C LEU A 50 7.96 20.12 -3.34
N LEU A 51 8.19 19.84 -2.05
CA LEU A 51 8.51 20.88 -1.07
C LEU A 51 9.84 21.60 -1.38
N ASN A 52 10.78 20.95 -2.06
CA ASN A 52 12.04 21.54 -2.51
C ASN A 52 11.99 22.18 -3.89
N SER A 53 10.89 22.02 -4.64
CA SER A 53 10.74 22.55 -5.99
C SER A 53 10.28 24.01 -5.98
N GLU A 54 11.02 24.89 -6.65
CA GLU A 54 10.61 26.29 -6.84
C GLU A 54 9.32 26.40 -7.66
N TRP A 55 9.15 25.54 -8.66
CA TRP A 55 7.91 25.45 -9.46
C TRP A 55 6.70 25.22 -8.55
N PHE A 56 6.80 24.25 -7.63
CA PHE A 56 5.71 23.93 -6.72
C PHE A 56 5.41 25.09 -5.76
N ARG A 57 6.43 25.76 -5.23
CA ARG A 57 6.24 26.93 -4.35
C ARG A 57 5.63 28.14 -5.06
N GLY A 58 5.84 28.25 -6.37
CA GLY A 58 5.24 29.30 -7.21
C GLY A 58 3.80 29.01 -7.63
N LEU A 59 3.28 27.80 -7.40
CA LEU A 59 1.92 27.45 -7.81
C LEU A 59 0.86 28.20 -6.97
N PRO A 60 -0.21 28.69 -7.62
CA PRO A 60 -1.39 29.16 -6.91
C PRO A 60 -1.99 28.11 -5.98
N ILE A 61 -2.57 28.56 -4.86
CA ILE A 61 -3.08 27.67 -3.80
C ILE A 61 -4.14 26.66 -4.28
N TYR A 62 -4.95 27.02 -5.28
CA TYR A 62 -5.98 26.13 -5.82
C TYR A 62 -5.41 24.92 -6.59
N PHE A 63 -4.16 24.98 -7.04
CA PHE A 63 -3.43 23.83 -7.58
C PHE A 63 -2.72 23.01 -6.49
N LEU A 64 -2.27 23.66 -5.41
CA LEU A 64 -1.59 23.01 -4.30
C LEU A 64 -2.51 22.11 -3.48
N VAL A 65 -3.71 22.61 -3.15
CA VAL A 65 -4.69 21.89 -2.31
C VAL A 65 -5.00 20.47 -2.82
N PRO A 66 -5.38 20.25 -4.09
CA PRO A 66 -5.69 18.90 -4.56
C PRO A 66 -4.47 17.96 -4.56
N ILE A 67 -3.26 18.46 -4.84
CA ILE A 67 -2.03 17.65 -4.80
C ILE A 67 -1.75 17.19 -3.38
N LEU A 68 -1.73 18.13 -2.42
CA LEU A 68 -1.45 17.82 -1.02
C LEU A 68 -2.54 16.94 -0.40
N LEU A 69 -3.81 17.17 -0.74
CA LEU A 69 -4.92 16.33 -0.31
C LEU A 69 -4.74 14.88 -0.78
N LEU A 70 -4.34 14.68 -2.04
CA LEU A 70 -4.11 13.35 -2.59
C LEU A 70 -2.93 12.64 -1.91
N ILE A 71 -1.81 13.32 -1.70
CA ILE A 71 -0.65 12.78 -0.97
C ILE A 71 -1.06 12.37 0.45
N CYS A 72 -1.74 13.24 1.18
CA CYS A 72 -2.24 12.92 2.51
C CYS A 72 -3.20 11.72 2.51
N LEU A 73 -4.04 11.58 1.50
CA LEU A 73 -4.97 10.46 1.37
C LEU A 73 -4.23 9.15 1.04
N VAL A 74 -3.25 9.18 0.14
CA VAL A 74 -2.37 8.03 -0.17
C VAL A 74 -1.67 7.56 1.10
N THR A 75 -0.98 8.47 1.79
CA THR A 75 -0.30 8.20 3.06
C THR A 75 -1.28 7.62 4.09
N GLY A 76 -2.44 8.25 4.30
CA GLY A 76 -3.41 7.81 5.30
C GLY A 76 -3.96 6.40 5.03
N ILE A 77 -4.25 6.06 3.77
CA ILE A 77 -4.74 4.73 3.39
C ILE A 77 -3.62 3.68 3.47
N ALA A 78 -2.41 4.01 3.02
CA ALA A 78 -1.27 3.11 3.12
C ALA A 78 -0.89 2.83 4.59
N LEU A 79 -0.96 3.82 5.46
CA LEU A 79 -0.78 3.65 6.90
C LEU A 79 -1.86 2.76 7.51
N LYS A 80 -3.13 2.90 7.10
CA LYS A 80 -4.19 1.99 7.55
C LYS A 80 -3.89 0.53 7.22
N ALA A 81 -3.35 0.24 6.05
CA ALA A 81 -2.90 -1.12 5.72
C ALA A 81 -1.84 -1.61 6.72
N PHE A 82 -0.90 -0.76 7.12
CA PHE A 82 0.16 -1.10 8.07
C PHE A 82 -0.33 -1.29 9.51
N LEU A 83 -1.41 -0.58 9.90
CA LEU A 83 -1.95 -0.61 11.24
C LEU A 83 -2.85 -1.82 11.52
N ILE A 84 -3.34 -2.50 10.48
CA ILE A 84 -4.09 -3.75 10.63
C ILE A 84 -3.14 -4.82 11.20
N LYS A 85 -3.41 -5.21 12.44
CA LYS A 85 -2.68 -6.21 13.23
C LYS A 85 -3.71 -7.14 13.89
N GLY A 86 -3.21 -8.19 14.56
CA GLY A 86 -4.06 -9.13 15.28
C GLY A 86 -4.19 -10.49 14.60
N TYR A 87 -3.18 -10.90 13.83
CA TYR A 87 -3.16 -12.23 13.25
C TYR A 87 -2.94 -13.30 14.33
N ARG A 88 -3.76 -14.33 14.30
CA ARG A 88 -3.62 -15.52 15.14
C ARG A 88 -2.47 -16.37 14.59
N LYS A 89 -1.49 -16.66 15.43
CA LYS A 89 -0.31 -17.48 15.11
C LYS A 89 -0.37 -18.78 15.92
N ASP A 90 -1.04 -19.78 15.37
CA ASP A 90 -1.01 -21.12 15.95
C ASP A 90 0.11 -21.98 15.35
N PRO A 91 0.64 -22.94 16.14
CA PRO A 91 0.29 -23.21 17.53
C PRO A 91 1.17 -22.38 18.46
N GLU A 92 0.65 -21.94 19.61
CA GLU A 92 1.52 -21.39 20.65
C GLU A 92 2.42 -22.52 21.20
N PRO A 93 3.76 -22.44 21.06
CA PRO A 93 4.65 -23.56 21.40
C PRO A 93 4.54 -23.97 22.88
N SER A 94 4.31 -22.99 23.76
CA SER A 94 4.17 -23.20 25.20
C SER A 94 2.93 -24.04 25.54
N GLN A 95 1.80 -23.76 24.89
CA GLN A 95 0.53 -24.47 25.09
C GLN A 95 0.57 -25.85 24.45
N LEU A 96 1.23 -25.98 23.29
CA LEU A 96 1.38 -27.26 22.61
C LEU A 96 2.16 -28.25 23.49
N ILE A 97 3.31 -27.84 24.04
CA ILE A 97 4.12 -28.70 24.92
C ILE A 97 3.33 -29.05 26.18
N LYS A 98 2.76 -28.08 26.88
CA LYS A 98 2.04 -28.33 28.15
C LYS A 98 0.78 -29.18 27.96
N GLY A 99 0.05 -28.98 26.88
CA GLY A 99 -1.24 -29.63 26.63
C GLY A 99 -1.14 -31.01 25.99
N TYR A 100 -0.04 -31.30 25.30
CA TYR A 100 0.10 -32.52 24.48
C TYR A 100 1.32 -33.39 24.80
N GLN A 101 2.16 -32.99 25.75
CA GLN A 101 3.24 -33.87 26.22
C GLN A 101 2.67 -35.18 26.78
N GLY A 102 3.05 -36.30 26.16
CA GLY A 102 2.57 -37.64 26.54
C GLY A 102 1.21 -38.04 25.96
N LYS A 103 0.56 -37.18 25.16
CA LYS A 103 -0.66 -37.54 24.43
C LYS A 103 -0.35 -38.36 23.17
N MET A 104 -1.36 -39.06 22.66
CA MET A 104 -1.23 -39.80 21.40
C MET A 104 -1.00 -38.85 20.23
N GLU A 105 -0.17 -39.27 19.28
CA GLU A 105 0.14 -38.50 18.07
C GLU A 105 -1.14 -38.10 17.32
N LYS A 106 -2.07 -39.05 17.15
CA LYS A 106 -3.35 -38.84 16.45
C LYS A 106 -4.20 -37.72 17.07
N GLU A 107 -4.28 -37.66 18.40
CA GLU A 107 -5.02 -36.61 19.11
C GLU A 107 -4.36 -35.25 18.92
N THR A 108 -3.02 -35.22 19.04
CA THR A 108 -2.22 -34.00 18.87
C THR A 108 -2.35 -33.45 17.45
N LEU A 109 -2.23 -34.31 16.45
CA LEU A 109 -2.34 -33.95 15.04
C LEU A 109 -3.74 -33.43 14.70
N GLY A 110 -4.79 -34.10 15.18
CA GLY A 110 -6.17 -33.66 15.00
C GLY A 110 -6.42 -32.27 15.57
N GLN A 111 -5.89 -31.96 16.77
CA GLN A 111 -6.02 -30.61 17.31
C GLN A 111 -5.21 -29.59 16.50
N LEU A 112 -3.98 -29.92 16.09
CA LEU A 112 -3.14 -29.01 15.31
C LEU A 112 -3.82 -28.60 14.00
N ILE A 113 -4.41 -29.56 13.28
CA ILE A 113 -5.18 -29.30 12.06
C ILE A 113 -6.30 -28.30 12.35
N ARG A 114 -7.09 -28.55 13.40
CA ARG A 114 -8.21 -27.68 13.78
C ARG A 114 -7.73 -26.26 14.15
N ASN A 115 -6.66 -26.14 14.93
CA ASN A 115 -6.12 -24.83 15.32
C ASN A 115 -5.59 -24.06 14.11
N PHE A 116 -4.97 -24.74 13.13
CA PHE A 116 -4.49 -24.07 11.92
C PHE A 116 -5.64 -23.67 11.01
N GLU A 117 -6.67 -24.50 10.88
CA GLU A 117 -7.89 -24.15 10.15
C GLU A 117 -8.57 -22.91 10.77
N GLU A 118 -8.75 -22.90 12.09
CA GLU A 118 -9.30 -21.75 12.81
C GLU A 118 -8.43 -20.49 12.61
N SER A 119 -7.11 -20.60 12.76
CA SER A 119 -6.19 -19.48 12.49
C SER A 119 -6.29 -18.98 11.05
N PHE A 120 -6.37 -19.88 10.07
CA PHE A 120 -6.47 -19.51 8.66
C PHE A 120 -7.76 -18.73 8.38
N ASN A 121 -8.87 -19.18 8.95
CA ASN A 121 -10.18 -18.52 8.82
C ASN A 121 -10.19 -17.16 9.53
N ASP A 122 -9.73 -17.10 10.79
CA ASP A 122 -9.66 -15.87 11.59
C ASP A 122 -8.76 -14.80 10.93
N ASN A 123 -7.69 -15.22 10.26
CA ASN A 123 -6.76 -14.33 9.58
C ASN A 123 -7.23 -13.86 8.20
N SER A 124 -8.21 -14.54 7.58
CA SER A 124 -8.59 -14.25 6.19
C SER A 124 -9.21 -12.85 6.01
N GLU A 125 -10.09 -12.45 6.93
CA GLU A 125 -10.75 -11.14 6.90
C GLU A 125 -9.75 -9.96 7.02
N PRO A 126 -8.88 -9.87 8.06
CA PRO A 126 -7.95 -8.75 8.18
C PRO A 126 -6.93 -8.68 7.02
N ILE A 127 -6.58 -9.82 6.42
CA ILE A 127 -5.69 -9.85 5.25
C ILE A 127 -6.36 -9.26 4.02
N GLU A 128 -7.61 -9.62 3.76
CA GLU A 128 -8.34 -9.10 2.61
C GLU A 128 -8.62 -7.59 2.79
N GLU A 129 -8.91 -7.13 4.01
CA GLU A 129 -8.98 -5.70 4.31
C GLU A 129 -7.67 -4.97 4.01
N LYS A 130 -6.54 -5.53 4.47
CA LYS A 130 -5.21 -4.96 4.23
C LYS A 130 -4.90 -4.84 2.75
N LYS A 131 -5.19 -5.90 1.99
CA LYS A 131 -5.06 -5.93 0.52
C LYS A 131 -5.95 -4.89 -0.15
N LYS A 132 -7.19 -4.71 0.33
CA LYS A 132 -8.10 -3.67 -0.15
C LYS A 132 -7.51 -2.28 0.05
N TYR A 133 -7.01 -1.96 1.24
CA TYR A 133 -6.36 -0.67 1.50
C TYR A 133 -5.11 -0.46 0.64
N LEU A 134 -4.26 -1.47 0.47
CA LEU A 134 -3.10 -1.40 -0.41
C LEU A 134 -3.50 -1.14 -1.88
N ASN A 135 -4.53 -1.81 -2.38
CA ASN A 135 -5.02 -1.58 -3.73
C ASN A 135 -5.57 -0.16 -3.90
N TRP A 136 -6.24 0.38 -2.88
CA TRP A 136 -6.69 1.77 -2.88
C TRP A 136 -5.53 2.76 -2.85
N SER A 137 -4.48 2.51 -2.06
CA SER A 137 -3.32 3.41 -2.02
C SER A 137 -2.59 3.46 -3.36
N PHE A 138 -2.43 2.33 -4.06
CA PHE A 138 -1.87 2.30 -5.42
C PHE A 138 -2.73 3.09 -6.43
N LYS A 139 -4.05 2.91 -6.39
CA LYS A 139 -4.97 3.65 -7.29
C LYS A 139 -4.90 5.16 -7.05
N LEU A 140 -4.86 5.59 -5.79
CA LEU A 140 -4.74 6.99 -5.43
C LEU A 140 -3.38 7.57 -5.77
N LEU A 141 -2.30 6.80 -5.60
CA LEU A 141 -0.96 7.21 -6.00
C LEU A 141 -0.88 7.43 -7.52
N ALA A 142 -1.45 6.51 -8.31
CA ALA A 142 -1.55 6.69 -9.75
C ALA A 142 -2.36 7.94 -10.13
N LEU A 143 -3.49 8.18 -9.45
CA LEU A 143 -4.28 9.39 -9.64
C LEU A 143 -3.50 10.66 -9.27
N ALA A 144 -2.75 10.65 -8.16
CA ALA A 144 -1.91 11.76 -7.74
C ALA A 144 -0.86 12.11 -8.81
N VAL A 145 -0.21 11.11 -9.39
CA VAL A 145 0.75 11.31 -10.49
C VAL A 145 0.08 11.94 -11.72
N VAL A 146 -1.10 11.46 -12.12
CA VAL A 146 -1.85 12.04 -13.25
C VAL A 146 -2.24 13.49 -12.97
N VAL A 147 -2.75 13.79 -11.78
CA VAL A 147 -3.13 15.15 -11.39
C VAL A 147 -1.90 16.07 -11.36
N MET A 148 -0.78 15.63 -10.81
CA MET A 148 0.46 16.40 -10.81
C MET A 148 0.94 16.70 -12.24
N ALA A 149 0.93 15.71 -13.14
CA ALA A 149 1.30 15.91 -14.53
C ALA A 149 0.37 16.91 -15.23
N PHE A 150 -0.93 16.83 -14.96
CA PHE A 150 -1.92 17.75 -15.51
C PHE A 150 -1.72 19.18 -15.01
N VAL A 151 -1.48 19.37 -13.71
CA VAL A 151 -1.17 20.68 -13.12
C VAL A 151 0.13 21.26 -13.71
N ALA A 152 1.18 20.44 -13.85
CA ALA A 152 2.42 20.85 -14.50
C ALA A 152 2.18 21.34 -15.93
N PHE A 153 1.40 20.59 -16.71
CA PHE A 153 1.03 20.99 -18.07
C PHE A 153 0.25 22.31 -18.11
N LEU A 154 -0.77 22.48 -17.26
CA LEU A 154 -1.55 23.71 -17.21
C LEU A 154 -0.72 24.93 -16.77
N SER A 155 0.16 24.75 -15.78
CA SER A 155 1.06 25.82 -15.32
C SER A 155 2.02 26.26 -16.42
N SER A 156 2.58 25.31 -17.19
CA SER A 156 3.45 25.60 -18.33
C SER A 156 2.72 26.36 -19.44
N ILE A 157 1.46 26.01 -19.74
CA ILE A 157 0.65 26.76 -20.70
C ILE A 157 0.44 28.20 -20.21
N SER A 158 0.08 28.37 -18.93
CA SER A 158 -0.14 29.67 -18.32
C SER A 158 1.10 30.56 -18.46
N ASP A 159 2.27 30.07 -18.08
CA ASP A 159 3.53 30.83 -18.12
C ASP A 159 3.92 31.26 -19.54
N ASN A 160 3.69 30.39 -20.52
CA ASN A 160 3.91 30.70 -21.93
C ASN A 160 2.99 31.84 -22.43
N LEU A 161 1.71 31.85 -22.00
CA LEU A 161 0.76 32.91 -22.33
C LEU A 161 1.13 34.25 -21.69
N THR A 162 1.53 34.27 -20.42
CA THR A 162 1.98 35.49 -19.73
C THR A 162 3.24 36.05 -20.38
N SER A 163 4.18 35.19 -20.75
CA SER A 163 5.42 35.59 -21.42
C SER A 163 5.14 36.19 -22.81
N TYR A 164 4.25 35.57 -23.58
CA TYR A 164 3.85 36.07 -24.91
C TYR A 164 3.14 37.42 -24.85
N THR A 165 2.23 37.61 -23.90
CA THR A 165 1.51 38.88 -23.72
C THR A 165 2.45 40.01 -23.30
N SER A 166 3.35 39.76 -22.35
CA SER A 166 4.36 40.74 -21.90
C SER A 166 5.29 41.20 -23.04
N TRP A 167 5.82 40.26 -23.85
CA TRP A 167 6.65 40.60 -25.01
C TRP A 167 5.88 41.46 -26.04
N LYS A 168 4.61 41.14 -26.30
CA LYS A 168 3.78 41.89 -27.26
C LYS A 168 3.52 43.32 -26.79
N ILE A 169 3.27 43.53 -25.49
CA ILE A 169 3.08 44.86 -24.90
C ILE A 169 4.38 45.68 -25.02
N HIS A 170 5.51 45.11 -24.60
CA HIS A 170 6.81 45.80 -24.67
C HIS A 170 7.16 46.20 -26.11
N ARG A 171 6.91 45.33 -27.09
CA ARG A 171 7.14 45.63 -28.51
C ARG A 171 6.26 46.79 -29.02
N GLN A 172 5.01 46.87 -28.56
CA GLN A 172 4.11 47.97 -28.94
C GLN A 172 4.57 49.32 -28.37
N GLU A 173 5.05 49.34 -27.13
CA GLU A 173 5.60 50.54 -26.50
C GLU A 173 6.87 51.04 -27.24
N VAL A 174 7.79 50.13 -27.57
CA VAL A 174 9.00 50.48 -28.34
C VAL A 174 8.64 51.05 -29.71
N ILE A 175 7.68 50.45 -30.43
CA ILE A 175 7.22 50.97 -31.74
C ILE A 175 6.54 52.35 -31.58
N ARG A 176 5.79 52.57 -30.51
CA ARG A 176 5.11 53.85 -30.26
C ARG A 176 6.12 54.96 -29.96
N HIS A 177 7.17 54.70 -29.18
CA HIS A 177 8.20 55.69 -28.86
C HIS A 177 9.23 55.91 -29.98
N GLY A 178 9.51 54.89 -30.80
CA GLY A 178 10.41 55.01 -31.96
C GLY A 178 9.85 55.84 -33.13
N ARG A 179 8.55 56.19 -33.10
CA ARG A 179 7.88 56.99 -34.14
C ARG A 179 7.82 58.50 -33.87
N PHE A 180 8.37 58.96 -32.73
CA PHE A 180 8.39 60.37 -32.31
C PHE A 180 9.80 61.00 -32.33
N ARG A 181 10.75 60.39 -33.05
CA ARG A 181 12.06 60.97 -33.38
C ARG A 181 12.20 61.06 -34.89
#